data_AF-O26634-F1
#
_entry.id   AF-O26634-F1
#
_cell.length_a   1.000
_cell.length_b   1.000
_cell.length_c   1.000
_cell.angle_alpha   90.00
_cell.angle_beta   90.00
_cell.angle_gamma   90.00
#
_symmetry.space_group_name_H-M   'P 1'
#
loop_
_entity.id
_entity.type
_entity.pdbx_description
1 polymer ?
#
loop_
_entity_poly.entity_id
_entity_poly.type
_entity_poly.pdbx_seq_one_letter_code
_entity_poly.pdbx_strand_id
1 'polypeptide(L)'
;MIIKDLRGQGGAEYILLFAAIIVIAVAALYIYSSYFRFSGNEAVDVKLTITNIGPSKSKFIYEANNTTGGGSRHIVSGDPGNRFFLLQPGASRTFNLGRMSGGTSFTIEGGVGDPKGGTDDLKGIGQRGRWTLKIGNQSYSWVISGPYDYRRNPTGSVLMSFSISGGGGSPFKFTSDQVKVRGNVSG
;
A
#
# COMPACT_ATOMS: atom_id res chain seq x y z
N MET A 1 -22.56 -59.30 36.68
CA MET A 1 -22.88 -57.90 37.04
C MET A 1 -22.05 -56.99 36.12
N ILE A 2 -22.59 -56.63 34.95
CA ILE A 2 -21.90 -55.88 33.86
C ILE A 2 -22.68 -54.57 33.56
N ILE A 3 -23.15 -53.88 34.60
CA ILE A 3 -23.95 -52.65 34.43
C ILE A 3 -23.40 -51.60 35.38
N LYS A 4 -22.22 -51.05 35.09
CA LYS A 4 -21.70 -49.86 35.80
C LYS A 4 -20.63 -49.03 35.08
N ASP A 5 -20.22 -49.37 33.85
CA ASP A 5 -19.08 -48.70 33.17
C ASP A 5 -19.42 -47.90 31.89
N LEU A 6 -20.68 -47.49 31.70
CA LEU A 6 -21.10 -46.76 30.49
C LEU A 6 -21.61 -45.33 30.74
N ARG A 7 -21.58 -44.83 31.99
CA ARG A 7 -22.16 -43.52 32.35
C ARG A 7 -21.18 -42.35 32.39
N GLY A 8 -19.87 -42.59 32.21
CA GLY A 8 -18.82 -41.56 32.20
C GLY A 8 -18.05 -41.44 30.87
N GLN A 9 -18.16 -42.42 29.99
CA GLN A 9 -17.35 -42.52 28.76
C GLN A 9 -17.76 -41.50 27.69
N GLY A 10 -19.06 -41.28 27.48
CA GLY A 10 -19.54 -40.30 26.48
C GLY A 10 -19.13 -38.86 26.80
N GLY A 11 -19.24 -38.42 28.05
CA GLY A 11 -18.86 -37.06 28.47
C GLY A 11 -17.34 -36.80 28.35
N ALA A 12 -16.54 -37.80 28.71
CA ALA A 12 -15.08 -37.73 28.57
C ALA A 12 -14.64 -37.66 27.10
N GLU A 13 -15.28 -38.43 26.21
CA GLU A 13 -15.01 -38.39 24.77
C GLU A 13 -15.33 -37.03 24.14
N TYR A 14 -16.44 -36.38 24.52
CA TYR A 14 -16.77 -35.03 24.04
C TYR A 14 -15.76 -33.98 24.51
N ILE A 15 -15.31 -34.05 25.76
CA ILE A 15 -14.30 -33.12 26.29
C ILE A 15 -12.96 -33.35 25.59
N LEU A 16 -12.58 -34.61 25.35
CA LEU A 16 -11.35 -34.96 24.65
C LEU A 16 -11.38 -34.46 23.19
N LEU A 17 -12.50 -34.64 22.50
CA LEU A 17 -12.69 -34.17 21.13
C LEU A 17 -12.66 -32.64 21.06
N PHE A 18 -13.29 -31.96 22.02
CA PHE A 18 -13.27 -30.51 22.12
C PHE A 18 -11.85 -29.97 22.38
N ALA A 19 -11.10 -30.60 23.29
CA ALA A 19 -9.71 -30.24 23.56
C ALA A 19 -8.81 -30.44 22.33
N ALA A 20 -8.98 -31.54 21.60
CA ALA A 20 -8.26 -31.79 20.35
C ALA A 20 -8.54 -30.71 19.30
N ILE A 21 -9.80 -30.28 19.15
CA ILE A 21 -10.17 -29.21 18.22
C ILE A 21 -9.52 -27.88 18.62
N ILE A 22 -9.49 -27.55 19.91
CA ILE A 22 -8.81 -26.33 20.40
C ILE A 22 -7.31 -26.37 20.07
N VAL A 23 -6.64 -27.50 20.33
CA VAL A 23 -5.20 -27.66 20.04
C VAL A 23 -4.94 -27.49 18.55
N ILE A 24 -5.75 -28.11 17.69
CA ILE A 24 -5.62 -27.96 16.24
C ILE A 24 -5.88 -26.50 15.81
N ALA A 25 -6.89 -25.83 16.37
CA ALA A 25 -7.18 -24.43 16.06
C ALA A 25 -6.05 -23.49 16.47
N VAL A 26 -5.46 -23.69 17.66
CA VAL A 26 -4.29 -22.92 18.13
C VAL A 26 -3.06 -23.19 17.28
N ALA A 27 -2.79 -24.45 16.92
CA ALA A 27 -1.69 -24.82 16.04
C ALA A 27 -1.87 -24.23 14.63
N ALA A 28 -3.09 -24.28 14.08
CA ALA A 28 -3.41 -23.64 12.80
C ALA A 28 -3.23 -22.12 12.86
N LEU A 29 -3.64 -21.47 13.96
CA LEU A 29 -3.43 -20.04 14.15
C LEU A 29 -1.94 -19.69 14.27
N TYR A 30 -1.15 -20.52 14.97
CA TYR A 30 0.30 -20.36 15.09
C TYR A 30 1.00 -20.49 13.73
N ILE A 31 0.67 -21.55 12.98
CA ILE A 31 1.18 -21.76 11.62
C ILE A 31 0.75 -20.62 10.70
N TYR A 32 -0.52 -20.23 10.71
CA TYR A 32 -1.03 -19.08 9.97
C TYR A 32 -0.24 -17.80 10.31
N SER A 33 -0.03 -17.52 11.59
CA SER A 33 0.76 -16.36 12.01
C SER A 33 2.22 -16.42 11.51
N SER A 34 2.80 -17.62 11.36
CA SER A 34 4.15 -17.79 10.81
C SER A 34 4.23 -17.55 9.30
N TYR A 35 3.19 -17.90 8.54
CA TYR A 35 3.12 -17.60 7.11
C TYR A 35 2.90 -16.10 6.81
N PHE A 36 2.23 -15.38 7.72
CA PHE A 36 2.02 -13.93 7.57
C PHE A 36 3.13 -13.08 8.20
N ARG A 37 3.99 -13.68 9.03
CA ARG A 37 5.26 -13.08 9.43
C ARG A 37 6.24 -13.30 8.28
N PHE A 38 6.29 -12.33 7.37
CA PHE A 38 7.39 -12.21 6.41
C PHE A 38 8.70 -12.56 7.14
N SER A 39 9.43 -13.56 6.63
CA SER A 39 10.83 -13.73 7.02
C SER A 39 11.46 -12.37 6.73
N GLY A 40 11.98 -11.68 7.76
CA GLY A 40 12.28 -10.24 7.71
C GLY A 40 13.35 -9.81 6.69
N ASN A 41 13.78 -10.72 5.81
CA ASN A 41 14.79 -10.52 4.78
C ASN A 41 14.29 -10.76 3.35
N GLU A 42 13.07 -11.26 3.12
CA GLU A 42 12.59 -11.49 1.74
C GLU A 42 12.09 -10.20 1.08
N ALA A 43 12.62 -9.91 -0.11
CA ALA A 43 12.19 -8.75 -0.88
C ALA A 43 10.82 -8.99 -1.51
N VAL A 44 9.88 -8.07 -1.29
CA VAL A 44 8.49 -8.15 -1.78
C VAL A 44 8.29 -7.23 -2.98
N ASP A 45 7.42 -7.65 -3.91
CA ASP A 45 7.01 -6.80 -5.02
C ASP A 45 6.08 -5.68 -4.53
N VAL A 46 6.35 -4.46 -5.00
CA VAL A 46 5.53 -3.29 -4.73
C VAL A 46 4.93 -2.76 -6.03
N LYS A 47 3.61 -2.64 -6.08
CA LYS A 47 2.87 -2.18 -7.26
C LYS A 47 1.89 -1.09 -6.89
N LEU A 48 1.83 -0.03 -7.69
CA LEU A 48 0.86 1.04 -7.55
C LEU A 48 -0.13 1.01 -8.70
N THR A 49 -1.43 0.93 -8.41
CA THR A 49 -2.50 1.09 -9.39
C THR A 49 -3.21 2.42 -9.15
N ILE A 50 -3.33 3.23 -10.19
CA ILE A 50 -4.07 4.49 -10.16
C ILE A 50 -5.30 4.34 -11.05
N THR A 51 -6.46 4.61 -10.48
CA THR A 51 -7.76 4.53 -11.16
C THR A 51 -8.40 5.90 -11.21
N ASN A 52 -8.88 6.31 -12.38
CA ASN A 52 -9.73 7.48 -12.50
C ASN A 52 -11.15 7.13 -12.01
N ILE A 53 -11.56 7.72 -10.90
CA ILE A 53 -12.91 7.57 -10.34
C ILE A 53 -13.73 8.85 -10.46
N GLY A 54 -13.20 9.83 -11.19
CA GLY A 54 -13.88 11.08 -11.53
C GLY A 54 -14.81 10.94 -12.73
N PRO A 55 -15.62 11.97 -13.00
CA PRO A 55 -16.64 11.94 -14.05
C PRO A 55 -16.06 12.10 -15.46
N SER A 56 -14.83 12.60 -15.62
CA SER A 56 -14.23 12.87 -16.93
C SER A 56 -12.78 12.42 -17.01
N LYS A 57 -12.25 12.45 -18.23
CA LYS A 57 -10.83 12.21 -18.49
C LYS A 57 -9.99 13.19 -17.67
N SER A 58 -8.93 12.68 -17.06
CA SER A 58 -8.06 13.44 -16.16
C SER A 58 -6.59 13.10 -16.36
N LYS A 59 -5.73 14.06 -16.04
CA LYS A 59 -4.29 13.83 -15.90
C LYS A 59 -3.98 13.41 -14.47
N PHE A 60 -3.10 12.44 -14.33
CA PHE A 60 -2.66 11.89 -13.05
C PHE A 60 -1.15 11.94 -13.00
N ILE A 61 -0.62 12.10 -11.80
CA ILE A 61 0.81 11.99 -11.53
C ILE A 61 1.02 11.26 -10.21
N TYR A 62 2.12 10.55 -10.13
CA TYR A 62 2.64 10.05 -8.87
C TYR A 62 4.16 10.18 -8.87
N GLU A 63 4.71 10.25 -7.67
CA GLU A 63 6.12 10.06 -7.43
C GLU A 63 6.30 9.21 -6.18
N ALA A 64 7.02 8.10 -6.32
CA ALA A 64 7.48 7.28 -5.22
C ALA A 64 8.91 7.69 -4.88
N ASN A 65 9.13 8.16 -3.65
CA ASN A 65 10.44 8.51 -3.14
C ASN A 65 10.79 7.64 -1.93
N ASN A 66 12.05 7.29 -1.81
CA ASN A 66 12.55 6.46 -0.73
C ASN A 66 13.27 7.36 0.28
N THR A 67 12.67 7.54 1.45
CA THR A 67 13.23 8.35 2.54
C THR A 67 13.00 7.57 3.83
N THR A 68 14.04 6.97 4.40
CA THR A 68 15.03 7.66 5.24
C THR A 68 16.25 6.73 5.46
N GLY A 69 17.48 7.28 5.50
CA GLY A 69 18.62 6.59 6.15
C GLY A 69 19.96 6.54 5.43
N GLY A 70 20.13 7.21 4.29
CA GLY A 70 21.47 7.37 3.68
C GLY A 70 21.92 6.19 2.82
N GLY A 71 21.76 6.33 1.51
CA GLY A 71 22.77 5.82 0.58
C GLY A 71 22.36 4.74 -0.41
N SER A 72 21.19 4.11 -0.32
CA SER A 72 20.83 3.06 -1.30
C SER A 72 19.42 3.26 -1.87
N ARG A 73 19.31 3.29 -3.21
CA ARG A 73 18.03 3.22 -3.93
C ARG A 73 17.38 1.85 -3.63
N HIS A 74 16.41 1.76 -2.73
CA HIS A 74 15.71 0.49 -2.49
C HIS A 74 14.55 0.23 -3.46
N ILE A 75 14.19 1.20 -4.31
CA ILE A 75 13.54 0.89 -5.59
C ILE A 75 14.67 0.49 -6.54
N VAL A 76 14.96 -0.81 -6.60
CA VAL A 76 16.12 -1.34 -7.33
C VAL A 76 15.86 -1.36 -8.85
N SER A 77 14.59 -1.48 -9.27
CA SER A 77 14.24 -1.77 -10.67
C SER A 77 12.87 -1.24 -11.13
N GLY A 78 12.16 -0.48 -10.29
CA GLY A 78 10.80 0.00 -10.59
C GLY A 78 10.73 1.35 -11.28
N ASP A 79 9.52 1.72 -11.71
CA ASP A 79 9.16 3.06 -12.15
C ASP A 79 8.75 3.91 -10.94
N PRO A 80 9.58 4.86 -10.46
CA PRO A 80 9.21 5.74 -9.37
C PRO A 80 8.19 6.82 -9.79
N GLY A 81 7.79 6.89 -11.06
CA GLY A 81 6.93 7.95 -11.57
C GLY A 81 7.73 9.22 -11.87
N ASN A 82 7.07 10.39 -11.75
CA ASN A 82 7.47 11.75 -12.18
C ASN A 82 6.95 12.23 -13.54
N ARG A 83 6.10 11.46 -14.22
CA ARG A 83 5.48 11.88 -15.48
C ARG A 83 3.96 11.86 -15.39
N PHE A 84 3.33 12.89 -15.95
CA PHE A 84 1.89 12.90 -16.13
C PHE A 84 1.43 11.82 -17.11
N PHE A 85 0.27 11.24 -16.83
CA PHE A 85 -0.41 10.34 -17.74
C PHE A 85 -1.93 10.57 -17.70
N LEU A 86 -2.60 10.22 -18.80
CA LEU A 86 -4.05 10.39 -18.95
C LEU A 86 -4.77 9.09 -18.61
N LEU A 87 -5.92 9.20 -17.96
CA LEU A 87 -6.87 8.09 -17.78
C LEU A 87 -8.28 8.55 -18.13
N GLN A 88 -8.99 7.74 -18.91
CA GLN A 88 -10.43 7.86 -19.10
C GLN A 88 -11.17 7.51 -17.79
N PRO A 89 -12.42 7.97 -17.57
CA PRO A 89 -13.23 7.55 -16.43
C PRO A 89 -13.28 6.02 -16.30
N GLY A 90 -13.07 5.50 -15.09
CA GLY A 90 -13.04 4.07 -14.80
C GLY A 90 -11.76 3.33 -15.24
N ALA A 91 -10.92 3.94 -16.08
CA ALA A 91 -9.66 3.33 -16.50
C ALA A 91 -8.64 3.32 -15.35
N SER A 92 -7.78 2.30 -15.37
CA SER A 92 -6.71 2.13 -14.39
C SER A 92 -5.37 1.93 -15.10
N ARG A 93 -4.29 2.36 -14.45
CA ARG A 93 -2.92 2.04 -14.86
C ARG A 93 -2.12 1.55 -13.66
N THR A 94 -1.36 0.48 -13.87
CA THR A 94 -0.53 -0.14 -12.84
C THR A 94 0.95 0.11 -13.15
N PHE A 95 1.69 0.48 -12.13
CA PHE A 95 3.11 0.76 -12.15
C PHE A 95 3.82 -0.20 -11.21
N ASN A 96 4.92 -0.78 -11.69
CA ASN A 96 5.76 -1.62 -10.85
C ASN A 96 6.79 -0.74 -10.15
N LEU A 97 6.69 -0.58 -8.84
CA LEU A 97 7.66 0.18 -8.04
C LEU A 97 8.87 -0.67 -7.67
N GLY A 98 8.94 -1.92 -8.14
CA GLY A 98 10.08 -2.82 -7.97
C GLY A 98 9.98 -3.69 -6.71
N ARG A 99 11.06 -4.42 -6.45
CA ARG A 99 11.20 -5.25 -5.24
C ARG A 99 11.85 -4.46 -4.14
N MET A 100 11.30 -4.56 -2.94
CA MET A 100 11.81 -3.88 -1.75
C MET A 100 12.03 -4.88 -0.61
N SER A 101 13.19 -4.81 0.04
CA SER A 101 13.54 -5.65 1.18
C SER A 101 12.76 -5.26 2.44
N GLY A 102 12.63 -6.20 3.38
CA GLY A 102 12.16 -5.89 4.73
C GLY A 102 12.90 -4.67 5.32
N GLY A 103 12.15 -3.83 6.04
CA GLY A 103 12.72 -2.72 6.82
C GLY A 103 12.86 -1.46 5.99
N THR A 104 12.51 -1.53 4.70
CA THR A 104 12.44 -0.38 3.81
C THR A 104 11.21 0.47 4.15
N SER A 105 11.41 1.78 4.24
CA SER A 105 10.33 2.77 4.27
C SER A 105 10.35 3.58 2.97
N PHE A 106 9.19 3.95 2.46
CA PHE A 106 9.06 4.79 1.27
C PHE A 106 7.80 5.64 1.31
N THR A 107 7.74 6.62 0.44
CA THR A 107 6.63 7.57 0.33
C THR A 107 6.09 7.58 -1.08
N ILE A 108 4.78 7.80 -1.22
CA ILE A 108 4.13 8.05 -2.51
C ILE A 108 3.39 9.37 -2.42
N GLU A 109 3.75 10.31 -3.28
CA GLU A 109 2.94 11.48 -3.57
C GLU A 109 2.08 11.21 -4.80
N GLY A 110 0.85 11.71 -4.78
CA GLY A 110 -0.05 11.66 -5.92
C GLY A 110 -0.81 12.97 -6.13
N GLY A 111 -1.23 13.20 -7.36
CA GLY A 111 -2.06 14.35 -7.74
C GLY A 111 -2.98 14.03 -8.93
N VAL A 112 -4.12 14.71 -9.00
CA VAL A 112 -5.09 14.65 -10.10
C VAL A 112 -5.32 16.04 -10.68
N GLY A 113 -5.10 16.20 -11.98
CA GLY A 113 -5.18 17.47 -12.70
C GLY A 113 -3.81 17.93 -13.22
N ASP A 114 -3.85 18.80 -14.23
CA ASP A 114 -2.67 19.48 -14.77
C ASP A 114 -2.97 20.98 -14.94
N PRO A 115 -2.28 21.87 -14.21
CA PRO A 115 -2.52 23.30 -14.25
C PRO A 115 -1.86 24.00 -15.46
N LYS A 116 -0.97 23.33 -16.22
CA LYS A 116 -0.20 23.98 -17.31
C LYS A 116 -0.88 23.87 -18.68
N GLY A 117 -1.71 22.87 -18.94
CA GLY A 117 -2.27 22.71 -20.29
C GLY A 117 -3.31 21.62 -20.43
N GLY A 118 -4.48 22.01 -20.95
CA GLY A 118 -5.58 21.13 -21.27
C GLY A 118 -6.92 21.86 -21.30
N THR A 119 -7.94 21.16 -21.79
CA THR A 119 -9.35 21.52 -21.63
C THR A 119 -9.74 21.50 -20.14
N ASP A 120 -10.85 22.13 -19.76
CA ASP A 120 -11.21 22.34 -18.34
C ASP A 120 -11.36 21.02 -17.54
N ASP A 121 -11.72 19.92 -18.21
CA ASP A 121 -11.76 18.57 -17.66
C ASP A 121 -10.38 18.08 -17.17
N LEU A 122 -9.29 18.52 -17.80
CA LEU A 122 -7.92 18.15 -17.46
C LEU A 122 -7.32 18.99 -16.33
N LYS A 123 -7.94 20.12 -15.98
CA LYS A 123 -7.47 21.02 -14.91
C LYS A 123 -7.72 20.47 -13.51
N GLY A 124 -8.50 19.39 -13.38
CA GLY A 124 -8.65 18.65 -12.13
C GLY A 124 -9.76 19.14 -11.19
N ILE A 125 -10.53 20.18 -11.55
CA ILE A 125 -11.65 20.65 -10.73
C ILE A 125 -12.75 19.56 -10.72
N GLY A 126 -13.13 19.09 -9.53
CA GLY A 126 -14.11 18.01 -9.36
C GLY A 126 -13.59 16.61 -9.73
N GLN A 127 -12.32 16.49 -10.11
CA GLN A 127 -11.72 15.21 -10.51
C GLN A 127 -11.22 14.43 -9.30
N ARG A 128 -11.26 13.11 -9.40
CA ARG A 128 -10.90 12.20 -8.31
C ARG A 128 -10.18 10.99 -8.84
N GLY A 129 -9.15 10.55 -8.13
CA GLY A 129 -8.45 9.32 -8.41
C GLY A 129 -8.31 8.46 -7.18
N ARG A 130 -8.26 7.15 -7.37
CA ARG A 130 -7.95 6.18 -6.34
C ARG A 130 -6.56 5.62 -6.57
N TRP A 131 -5.71 5.75 -5.58
CA TRP A 131 -4.41 5.09 -5.51
C TRP A 131 -4.61 3.80 -4.74
N THR A 132 -4.14 2.70 -5.30
CA THR A 132 -4.15 1.39 -4.67
C THR A 132 -2.73 0.84 -4.70
N LEU A 133 -2.10 0.77 -3.55
CA LEU A 133 -0.76 0.25 -3.37
C LEU A 133 -0.83 -1.20 -2.90
N LYS A 134 -0.16 -2.10 -3.61
CA LYS A 134 0.08 -3.48 -3.17
C LYS A 134 1.53 -3.65 -2.75
N ILE A 135 1.74 -4.18 -1.55
CA ILE A 135 3.05 -4.55 -1.00
C ILE A 135 2.95 -6.04 -0.67
N GLY A 136 3.49 -6.90 -1.54
CA GLY A 136 3.23 -8.34 -1.47
C GLY A 136 1.73 -8.64 -1.41
N ASN A 137 1.27 -9.22 -0.31
CA ASN A 137 -0.14 -9.57 -0.08
C ASN A 137 -0.97 -8.46 0.58
N GLN A 138 -0.35 -7.36 1.02
CA GLN A 138 -1.04 -6.23 1.64
C GLN A 138 -1.51 -5.24 0.58
N SER A 139 -2.68 -4.64 0.80
CA SER A 139 -3.25 -3.63 -0.10
C SER A 139 -3.72 -2.42 0.69
N TYR A 140 -3.29 -1.24 0.24
CA TYR A 140 -3.65 0.06 0.81
C TYR A 140 -4.34 0.88 -0.27
N SER A 141 -5.36 1.66 0.08
CA SER A 141 -6.01 2.53 -0.90
C SER A 141 -6.45 3.86 -0.30
N TRP A 142 -6.28 4.93 -1.06
CA TRP A 142 -6.71 6.28 -0.71
C TRP A 142 -7.21 7.02 -1.95
N VAL A 143 -8.05 8.03 -1.73
CA VAL A 143 -8.61 8.87 -2.79
C VAL A 143 -7.98 10.25 -2.71
N ILE A 144 -7.57 10.75 -3.87
CA ILE A 144 -7.07 12.11 -4.05
C ILE A 144 -8.10 12.87 -4.89
N SER A 145 -8.53 14.02 -4.40
CA SER A 145 -9.36 14.95 -5.15
C SER A 145 -8.47 16.04 -5.73
N GLY A 146 -8.65 16.34 -7.01
CA GLY A 146 -8.03 17.49 -7.65
C GLY A 146 -8.71 18.81 -7.25
N PRO A 147 -8.21 19.94 -7.77
CA PRO A 147 -7.11 20.02 -8.72
C PRO A 147 -5.73 19.95 -8.04
N TYR A 148 -4.83 19.18 -8.65
CA TYR A 148 -3.40 19.27 -8.38
C TYR A 148 -2.82 20.48 -9.12
N ASP A 149 -2.24 21.41 -8.39
CA ASP A 149 -1.49 22.55 -8.92
C ASP A 149 -0.27 22.85 -8.04
N TYR A 150 0.92 22.44 -8.52
CA TYR A 150 2.18 22.61 -7.79
C TYR A 150 2.54 24.08 -7.51
N ARG A 151 1.89 25.06 -8.19
CA ARG A 151 2.13 26.50 -8.00
C ARG A 151 1.22 27.12 -6.95
N ARG A 152 0.19 26.41 -6.48
CA ARG A 152 -0.77 26.89 -5.49
C ARG A 152 -0.51 26.29 -4.12
N ASN A 153 -0.97 26.96 -3.08
CA ASN A 153 -0.99 26.44 -1.72
C ASN A 153 -2.44 26.47 -1.19
N PRO A 154 -3.07 25.32 -0.91
CA PRO A 154 -2.54 23.96 -1.05
C PRO A 154 -2.40 23.53 -2.52
N THR A 155 -1.44 22.65 -2.79
CA THR A 155 -1.19 22.09 -4.13
C THR A 155 -2.22 21.07 -4.57
N GLY A 156 -3.06 20.56 -3.66
CA GLY A 156 -3.97 19.45 -3.93
C GLY A 156 -3.31 18.06 -4.05
N SER A 157 -1.99 17.95 -3.86
CA SER A 157 -1.32 16.65 -3.76
C SER A 157 -1.48 16.02 -2.38
N VAL A 158 -1.37 14.70 -2.34
CA VAL A 158 -1.41 13.91 -1.10
C VAL A 158 -0.16 13.03 -1.03
N LEU A 159 0.54 13.11 0.10
CA LEU A 159 1.73 12.33 0.41
C LEU A 159 1.41 11.26 1.46
N MET A 160 1.72 10.00 1.16
CA MET A 160 1.53 8.86 2.06
C MET A 160 2.85 8.14 2.29
N SER A 161 3.07 7.62 3.50
CA SER A 161 4.25 6.84 3.87
C SER A 161 3.92 5.39 4.16
N PHE A 162 4.82 4.49 3.77
CA PHE A 162 4.68 3.05 3.93
C PHE A 162 5.99 2.44 4.43
N SER A 163 5.88 1.32 5.14
CA SER A 163 7.01 0.55 5.64
C SER A 163 6.78 -0.94 5.39
N ILE A 164 7.84 -1.65 5.03
CA ILE A 164 7.80 -3.10 4.86
C ILE A 164 8.30 -3.75 6.15
N SER A 165 7.51 -4.66 6.69
CA SER A 165 7.81 -5.33 7.96
C SER A 165 9.12 -6.13 7.92
N GLY A 166 9.91 -6.02 8.99
CA GLY A 166 11.14 -6.79 9.23
C GLY A 166 12.40 -5.97 8.96
N GLY A 167 13.16 -5.54 9.98
CA GLY A 167 14.31 -4.64 9.81
C GLY A 167 14.02 -3.21 10.28
N GLY A 168 15.06 -2.51 10.77
CA GLY A 168 14.98 -1.24 11.51
C GLY A 168 14.73 0.00 10.66
N GLY A 169 13.65 0.00 9.88
CA GLY A 169 13.24 1.17 9.09
C GLY A 169 12.94 2.37 9.98
N SER A 170 13.49 3.54 9.62
CA SER A 170 13.17 4.79 10.32
C SER A 170 11.77 5.29 9.95
N PRO A 171 11.06 5.95 10.88
CA PRO A 171 9.77 6.55 10.60
C PRO A 171 9.92 7.72 9.63
N PHE A 172 8.85 7.92 8.85
CA PHE A 172 8.64 9.01 7.90
C PHE A 172 9.07 10.37 8.46
N LYS A 173 9.86 11.12 7.70
CA LYS A 173 10.26 12.50 8.03
C LYS A 173 9.53 13.47 7.11
N PHE A 174 8.28 13.76 7.47
CA PHE A 174 7.35 14.66 6.76
C PHE A 174 8.03 15.92 6.19
N THR A 175 8.87 16.59 6.99
CA THR A 175 9.50 17.86 6.61
C THR A 175 10.59 17.73 5.54
N SER A 176 11.40 16.66 5.53
CA SER A 176 12.46 16.48 4.53
C SER A 176 11.96 15.93 3.20
N ASP A 177 10.92 15.11 3.27
CA ASP A 177 10.46 14.32 2.14
C ASP A 177 9.52 15.15 1.27
N GLN A 178 8.68 15.98 1.90
CA GLN A 178 7.86 16.97 1.22
C GLN A 178 8.72 17.97 0.41
N VAL A 179 9.92 18.35 0.87
CA VAL A 179 10.80 19.27 0.12
C VAL A 179 11.44 18.58 -1.09
N LYS A 180 11.87 17.32 -0.97
CA LYS A 180 12.49 16.58 -2.07
C LYS A 180 11.51 16.19 -3.16
N VAL A 181 10.31 15.71 -2.79
CA VAL A 181 9.30 15.33 -3.79
C VAL A 181 8.75 16.57 -4.50
N ARG A 182 8.54 17.69 -3.79
CA ARG A 182 8.19 18.98 -4.42
C ARG A 182 9.23 19.48 -5.43
N GLY A 183 10.50 19.14 -5.26
CA GLY A 183 11.57 19.47 -6.22
C GLY A 183 11.52 18.61 -7.49
N ASN A 184 11.08 17.36 -7.39
CA ASN A 184 11.13 16.40 -8.51
C ASN A 184 9.86 16.39 -9.39
N VAL A 185 8.72 16.83 -8.86
CA VAL A 185 7.49 17.04 -9.66
C VAL A 185 7.48 18.43 -10.34
N SER A 186 8.60 19.15 -10.32
CA SER A 186 8.71 20.56 -10.76
C SER A 186 9.48 20.81 -12.06
N GLY A 187 9.65 19.79 -12.91
CA GLY A 187 10.10 19.98 -14.31
C GLY A 187 8.95 20.33 -15.25
#